data_AF-A0A7R6Z2P4-F1
#
_entry.id   AF-A0A7R6Z2P4-F1
#
_cell.length_a   1.000
_cell.length_b   1.000
_cell.length_c   1.000
_cell.angle_alpha   90.00
_cell.angle_beta   90.00
_cell.angle_gamma   90.00
#
_symmetry.space_group_name_H-M   'P 1'
#
loop_
_entity.id
_entity.type
_entity.pdbx_description
1 polymer ?
#
loop_
_entity_poly.entity_id
_entity_poly.type
_entity_poly.pdbx_seq_one_letter_code
_entity_poly.pdbx_strand_id
1 'polypeptide(L)'
;MTTPTPRVIVPSAAAKGEIFQVKTIISHEMETGLRHDDQGNVIPRKIINKFVCRYNETVVLSVDLHEAISANPFFEFSLRATESGRLDFVWEEDGGALYMLSHQFTVG
;
A
#
# COMPACT_ATOMS: atom_id res chain seq x y z
N MET A 1 12.29 7.35 14.73
CA MET A 1 11.24 6.96 13.76
C MET A 1 11.46 5.49 13.42
N THR A 2 10.46 4.65 13.65
CA THR A 2 10.49 3.24 13.25
C THR A 2 10.40 3.14 11.73
N THR A 3 11.24 2.31 11.11
CA THR A 3 11.19 2.05 9.68
C THR A 3 9.81 1.53 9.28
N PRO A 4 9.11 2.17 8.32
CA PRO A 4 7.82 1.69 7.83
C PRO A 4 7.90 0.24 7.36
N THR A 5 7.01 -0.60 7.88
CA THR A 5 6.94 -2.03 7.57
C THR A 5 5.58 -2.36 6.97
N PRO A 6 5.51 -2.71 5.67
CA PRO A 6 4.26 -3.12 5.03
C PRO A 6 3.87 -4.55 5.43
N ARG A 7 2.56 -4.81 5.45
CA ARG A 7 1.97 -6.13 5.60
C ARG A 7 0.82 -6.29 4.63
N VAL A 8 0.79 -7.43 3.95
CA VAL A 8 -0.29 -7.81 3.02
C VAL A 8 -0.91 -9.12 3.46
N ILE A 9 -2.23 -9.18 3.38
CA ILE A 9 -3.03 -10.38 3.58
C ILE A 9 -3.75 -10.64 2.26
N VAL A 10 -3.39 -11.74 1.63
CA VAL A 10 -3.93 -12.21 0.36
C VAL A 10 -3.83 -13.75 0.36
N PRO A 11 -4.80 -14.48 -0.23
CA PRO A 11 -4.66 -15.92 -0.39
C PRO A 11 -3.48 -16.25 -1.31
N SER A 12 -2.83 -17.40 -1.08
CA SER A 12 -1.77 -17.90 -1.96
C SER A 12 -2.29 -18.55 -3.24
N ALA A 13 -3.57 -18.93 -3.26
CA ALA A 13 -4.23 -19.52 -4.42
C ALA A 13 -5.73 -19.19 -4.50
N ALA A 14 -6.30 -19.24 -5.70
CA ALA A 14 -7.74 -19.15 -5.96
C ALA A 14 -8.12 -19.90 -7.25
N ALA A 15 -9.40 -20.21 -7.44
CA ALA A 15 -9.89 -20.80 -8.67
C ALA A 15 -9.90 -19.79 -9.83
N LYS A 16 -9.71 -20.24 -11.07
CA LYS A 16 -9.79 -19.36 -12.24
C LYS A 16 -11.14 -18.62 -12.30
N GLY A 17 -11.08 -17.28 -12.32
CA GLY A 17 -12.23 -16.40 -12.35
C GLY A 17 -12.81 -16.04 -10.98
N GLU A 18 -12.32 -16.63 -9.89
CA GLU A 18 -12.72 -16.31 -8.52
C GLU A 18 -12.36 -14.86 -8.17
N ILE A 19 -13.24 -14.20 -7.42
CA ILE A 19 -12.97 -12.88 -6.83
C ILE A 19 -12.40 -13.12 -5.44
N PHE A 20 -11.17 -12.65 -5.21
CA PHE A 20 -10.50 -12.75 -3.93
C PHE A 20 -10.18 -11.38 -3.36
N GLN A 21 -10.04 -11.33 -2.04
CA GLN A 21 -9.78 -10.09 -1.31
C GLN A 21 -8.30 -9.89 -1.04
N VAL A 22 -7.87 -8.65 -1.15
CA VAL A 22 -6.54 -8.19 -0.77
C VAL A 22 -6.70 -7.15 0.32
N LYS A 23 -5.96 -7.32 1.42
CA LYS A 23 -5.85 -6.31 2.49
C LYS A 23 -4.40 -5.90 2.64
N THR A 24 -4.15 -4.62 2.76
CA THR A 24 -2.80 -4.09 2.97
C THR A 24 -2.78 -3.07 4.09
N ILE A 25 -1.71 -3.06 4.87
CA ILE A 25 -1.43 -2.05 5.89
C ILE A 25 0.06 -1.74 5.90
N ILE A 26 0.44 -0.49 6.09
CA ILE A 26 1.84 -0.08 6.27
C ILE A 26 1.97 0.79 7.51
N SER A 27 2.96 0.51 8.37
CA SER A 27 3.19 1.34 9.56
C SER A 27 3.77 2.70 9.17
N HIS A 28 3.01 3.78 9.30
CA HIS A 28 3.43 5.11 8.87
C HIS A 28 2.67 6.21 9.62
N GLU A 29 3.35 7.28 10.04
CA GLU A 29 2.73 8.36 10.84
C GLU A 29 1.77 9.22 10.02
N MET A 30 2.01 9.34 8.70
CA MET A 30 1.22 10.18 7.79
C MET A 30 1.19 11.63 8.26
N GLU A 31 2.37 12.23 8.45
CA GLU A 31 2.47 13.61 8.89
C GLU A 31 1.88 14.55 7.83
N THR A 32 0.80 15.22 8.19
CA THR A 32 -0.06 15.97 7.26
C THR A 32 0.53 17.30 6.85
N GLY A 33 1.48 17.85 7.61
CA GLY A 33 1.94 19.21 7.42
C GLY A 33 1.10 20.26 8.16
N LEU A 34 0.08 19.84 8.91
CA LEU A 34 -0.83 20.74 9.65
C LEU A 34 -0.52 20.84 11.14
N ARG A 35 0.34 19.94 11.65
CA ARG A 35 0.76 19.92 13.05
C ARG A 35 1.88 20.92 13.29
N HIS A 36 1.97 21.37 14.53
CA HIS A 36 3.08 22.19 15.01
C HIS A 36 3.88 21.40 16.06
N ASP A 37 5.18 21.67 16.15
CA ASP A 37 6.04 21.18 17.21
C ASP A 37 5.88 21.99 18.52
N ASP A 38 6.61 21.61 19.56
CA ASP A 38 6.56 22.29 20.87
C ASP A 38 7.07 23.75 20.83
N GLN A 39 7.77 24.13 19.77
CA GLN A 39 8.26 25.49 19.53
C GLN A 39 7.28 26.32 18.67
N GLY A 40 6.17 25.71 18.22
CA GLY A 40 5.19 26.34 17.35
C GLY A 40 5.58 26.36 15.88
N ASN A 41 6.61 25.63 15.44
CA ASN A 41 6.96 25.51 14.03
C ASN A 41 6.09 24.45 13.36
N VAL A 42 5.74 24.67 12.09
CA VAL A 42 5.02 23.68 11.29
C VAL A 42 5.90 22.44 11.07
N ILE A 43 5.38 21.26 11.39
CA ILE A 43 6.03 19.99 11.07
C ILE A 43 5.81 19.74 9.56
N PRO A 44 6.86 19.55 8.75
CA PRO A 44 6.69 19.34 7.31
C PRO A 44 5.87 18.10 7.00
N ARG A 45 5.04 18.19 5.95
CA ARG A 45 4.30 17.04 5.41
C ARG A 45 5.27 15.91 5.05
N LYS A 46 4.89 14.70 5.46
CA LYS A 46 5.59 13.46 5.16
C LYS A 46 4.58 12.32 5.20
N ILE A 47 3.99 12.01 4.04
CA ILE A 47 3.00 10.95 3.88
C ILE A 47 3.47 9.88 2.89
N ILE A 48 2.86 8.69 2.97
CA ILE A 48 2.76 7.82 1.80
C ILE A 48 1.85 8.54 0.81
N ASN A 49 2.37 8.90 -0.36
CA ASN A 49 1.65 9.69 -1.37
C ASN A 49 1.13 8.84 -2.53
N LYS A 50 1.60 7.60 -2.66
CA LYS A 50 1.13 6.68 -3.69
C LYS A 50 1.14 5.24 -3.23
N PHE A 51 0.14 4.48 -3.64
CA PHE A 51 0.10 3.03 -3.52
C PHE A 51 -0.25 2.40 -4.87
N VAL A 52 0.51 1.37 -5.27
CA VAL A 52 0.29 0.63 -6.51
C VAL A 52 0.28 -0.87 -6.22
N CYS A 53 -0.75 -1.56 -6.72
CA CYS A 53 -0.78 -3.01 -6.81
C CYS A 53 -0.66 -3.44 -8.28
N ARG A 54 0.27 -4.35 -8.57
CA ARG A 54 0.42 -5.01 -9.86
C ARG A 54 0.09 -6.49 -9.74
N TYR A 55 -0.61 -7.00 -10.75
CA TYR A 55 -0.77 -8.42 -10.98
C TYR A 55 0.04 -8.76 -12.22
N ASN A 56 1.15 -9.47 -12.00
CA ASN A 56 2.23 -9.63 -12.96
C ASN A 56 2.71 -8.25 -13.44
N GLU A 57 2.68 -7.99 -14.74
CA GLU A 57 3.12 -6.72 -15.32
C GLU A 57 2.01 -5.66 -15.36
N THR A 58 0.77 -6.03 -15.02
CA THR A 58 -0.40 -5.15 -15.15
C THR A 58 -0.68 -4.41 -13.84
N VAL A 59 -0.77 -3.09 -13.89
CA VAL A 59 -1.27 -2.28 -12.76
C VAL A 59 -2.76 -2.54 -12.61
N VAL A 60 -3.15 -3.16 -11.50
CA VAL A 60 -4.56 -3.49 -11.19
C VAL A 60 -5.20 -2.48 -10.24
N LEU A 61 -4.39 -1.74 -9.49
CA LEU A 61 -4.83 -0.63 -8.65
C LEU A 61 -3.71 0.41 -8.54
N SER A 62 -4.06 1.69 -8.67
CA SER A 62 -3.21 2.83 -8.37
C SER A 62 -4.03 3.82 -7.55
N VAL A 63 -3.47 4.27 -6.43
CA VAL A 63 -4.09 5.20 -5.51
C VAL A 63 -3.13 6.35 -5.27
N ASP A 64 -3.59 7.56 -5.52
CA ASP A 64 -2.90 8.78 -5.11
C ASP A 64 -3.43 9.18 -3.72
N LEU A 65 -2.53 9.31 -2.75
CA LEU A 65 -2.86 9.59 -1.36
C LEU A 65 -2.57 11.06 -1.03
N HIS A 66 -3.42 11.61 -0.18
CA HIS A 66 -3.33 12.97 0.33
C HIS A 66 -3.40 12.99 1.87
N GLU A 67 -3.28 14.18 2.44
CA GLU A 67 -3.15 14.44 3.88
C GLU A 67 -4.31 13.92 4.73
N ALA A 68 -5.47 13.65 4.12
CA ALA A 68 -6.65 13.16 4.81
C ALA A 68 -6.64 11.64 5.06
N ILE A 69 -5.62 10.91 4.59
CA ILE A 69 -5.46 9.48 4.90
C ILE A 69 -4.86 9.32 6.29
N SER A 70 -5.54 8.51 7.12
CA SER A 70 -5.12 8.20 8.49
C SER A 70 -3.71 7.59 8.57
N ALA A 71 -3.06 7.80 9.71
CA ALA A 71 -1.87 7.04 10.10
C ALA A 71 -2.10 5.53 9.97
N ASN A 72 -1.03 4.82 9.60
CA ASN A 72 -1.04 3.43 9.20
C ASN A 72 -2.02 3.12 8.05
N PRO A 73 -1.79 3.67 6.83
CA PRO A 73 -2.70 3.52 5.71
C PRO A 73 -3.11 2.06 5.48
N PHE A 74 -4.42 1.83 5.45
CA PHE A 74 -5.03 0.53 5.21
C PHE A 74 -5.88 0.57 3.94
N PHE A 75 -5.74 -0.44 3.10
CA PHE A 75 -6.54 -0.61 1.89
C PHE A 75 -7.10 -2.02 1.83
N GLU A 76 -8.38 -2.13 1.44
CA GLU A 76 -9.07 -3.38 1.17
C GLU A 76 -9.74 -3.27 -0.20
N PHE A 77 -9.42 -4.22 -1.07
CA PHE A 77 -9.96 -4.27 -2.43
C PHE A 77 -10.04 -5.71 -2.91
N SER A 78 -10.75 -5.92 -4.02
CA SER A 78 -10.94 -7.24 -4.61
C SER A 78 -10.25 -7.32 -5.96
N LEU A 79 -9.65 -8.48 -6.25
CA LEU A 79 -9.10 -8.83 -7.55
C LEU A 79 -9.80 -10.07 -8.07
N ARG A 80 -9.74 -10.28 -9.39
CA ARG A 80 -10.19 -11.51 -10.03
C ARG A 80 -8.98 -12.36 -10.40
N ALA A 81 -9.00 -13.64 -10.01
CA ALA A 81 -7.96 -14.60 -10.34
C ALA A 81 -7.98 -14.91 -11.84
N THR A 82 -6.97 -14.42 -12.57
CA THR A 82 -6.87 -14.60 -14.03
C THR A 82 -5.83 -15.66 -14.38
N GLU A 83 -4.62 -15.51 -13.84
CA GLU A 83 -3.46 -16.35 -14.13
C GLU A 83 -2.53 -16.48 -12.91
N SER A 84 -1.82 -17.61 -12.79
CA SER A 84 -0.77 -17.75 -11.78
C SER A 84 0.34 -16.74 -12.01
N GLY A 85 0.96 -16.26 -10.93
CA GLY A 85 2.02 -15.26 -11.05
C GLY A 85 2.29 -14.53 -9.74
N ARG A 86 2.60 -13.24 -9.84
CA ARG A 86 3.03 -12.43 -8.70
C ARG A 86 2.12 -11.23 -8.50
N LEU A 87 1.80 -10.95 -7.25
CA LEU A 87 1.21 -9.69 -6.83
C LEU A 87 2.30 -8.83 -6.21
N ASP A 88 2.53 -7.66 -6.79
CA ASP A 88 3.50 -6.68 -6.30
C ASP A 88 2.78 -5.47 -5.71
N PHE A 89 3.21 -5.06 -4.52
CA PHE A 89 2.65 -3.94 -3.77
C PHE A 89 3.75 -2.92 -3.52
N VAL A 90 3.50 -1.66 -3.89
CA VAL A 90 4.48 -0.57 -3.77
C VAL A 90 3.82 0.62 -3.09
N TRP A 91 4.46 1.12 -2.03
CA TRP A 91 4.12 2.39 -1.38
C TRP A 91 5.26 3.38 -1.60
N GLU A 92 4.91 4.58 -2.03
CA GLU A 92 5.85 5.69 -2.25
C GLU A 92 5.59 6.77 -1.20
N GLU A 93 6.66 7.30 -0.61
CA GLU A 93 6.60 8.36 0.40
C GLU A 93 7.07 9.69 -0.18
N ASP A 94 6.60 10.82 0.36
CA ASP A 94 7.06 12.17 0.01
C ASP A 94 8.60 12.33 0.10
N GLY A 95 9.27 11.57 0.97
CA GLY A 95 10.74 11.55 1.07
C GLY A 95 11.47 10.78 -0.05
N GLY A 96 10.74 10.22 -1.01
CA GLY A 96 11.26 9.38 -2.09
C GLY A 96 11.54 7.92 -1.71
N ALA A 97 11.24 7.54 -0.46
CA ALA A 97 11.37 6.15 -0.02
C ALA A 97 10.33 5.26 -0.72
N LEU A 98 10.75 4.04 -1.06
CA LEU A 98 9.90 3.01 -1.64
C LEU A 98 9.83 1.81 -0.70
N TYR A 99 8.61 1.38 -0.40
CA TYR A 99 8.35 0.16 0.35
C TYR A 99 7.68 -0.85 -0.57
N MET A 100 8.24 -2.06 -0.65
CA MET A 100 7.78 -3.07 -1.61
C MET A 100 7.51 -4.41 -0.92
N LEU A 101 6.48 -5.10 -1.37
CA LEU A 101 6.18 -6.47 -0.99
C LEU A 101 5.70 -7.24 -2.21
N SER A 102 6.22 -8.46 -2.39
CA SER A 102 5.78 -9.39 -3.45
C SER A 102 5.16 -10.63 -2.84
N HIS A 103 4.07 -11.11 -3.45
CA HIS A 103 3.41 -12.35 -3.06
C HIS A 103 3.21 -13.26 -4.28
N GLN A 104 3.60 -14.53 -4.15
CA GLN A 104 3.33 -15.53 -5.18
C GLN A 104 1.87 -15.96 -5.09
N PHE A 105 1.17 -15.98 -6.22
CA PHE A 105 -0.23 -16.31 -6.34
C PHE A 105 -0.45 -17.42 -7.37
N THR A 106 -1.29 -18.40 -7.04
CA THR A 106 -1.57 -19.54 -7.91
C THR A 106 -3.03 -19.56 -8.34
N VAL A 107 -3.28 -19.78 -9.62
CA VAL A 107 -4.62 -19.99 -10.17
C VAL A 107 -4.77 -21.45 -10.55
N GLY A 108 -5.79 -22.10 -9.98
CA GLY A 108 -6.15 -23.52 -10.20
C GLY A 108 -7.53 -23.72 -10.82
#